data_AF-A0A6G1L7J5-F1
#
_entry.id   AF-A0A6G1L7J5-F1
#
_cell.length_a   1.000
_cell.length_b   1.000
_cell.length_c   1.000
_cell.angle_alpha   90.00
_cell.angle_beta   90.00
_cell.angle_gamma   90.00
#
_symmetry.space_group_name_H-M   'P 1'
#
loop_
_entity.id
_entity.type
_entity.pdbx_description
1 polymer ?
#
loop_
_entity_poly.entity_id
_entity_poly.type
_entity_poly.pdbx_seq_one_letter_code
_entity_poly.pdbx_strand_id
1 'polypeptide(L)'
;MFSSNQDLHQNRKDTVVNAETSGHFCWNMATYALREAVNASAEWLTPDVDEFAVARLEKEPARLVDCSMVKASPIKFECQYHSTLRLPGTPPMGTADIVIGRVIAVHIAEAVLTDGMVDLGKVQPIARCGYHQYARITGESLFEMVIPGDPKQLVGLEGSASGNRELGAAGEGE
;
A
#
# COMPACT_ATOMS: atom_id res chain seq x y z
N MET A 1 -0.06 3.07 -5.85
CA MET A 1 -1.21 2.88 -6.75
C MET A 1 -2.13 1.80 -6.18
N PHE A 2 -3.43 1.87 -6.45
CA PHE A 2 -4.36 0.76 -6.20
C PHE A 2 -5.32 0.63 -7.37
N SER A 3 -5.96 -0.53 -7.51
CA SER A 3 -7.00 -0.75 -8.52
C SER A 3 -8.32 -1.12 -7.86
N SER A 4 -9.41 -0.75 -8.50
CA SER A 4 -10.75 -1.11 -8.07
C SER A 4 -11.65 -1.36 -9.27
N ASN A 5 -12.45 -2.41 -9.19
CA ASN A 5 -13.51 -2.67 -10.15
C ASN A 5 -14.79 -1.95 -9.74
N GLN A 6 -15.74 -1.86 -10.67
CA GLN A 6 -17.12 -1.44 -10.38
C GLN A 6 -17.93 -2.56 -9.71
N ASP A 7 -19.06 -2.18 -9.12
CA ASP A 7 -20.06 -3.10 -8.59
C ASP A 7 -20.94 -3.73 -9.69
N LEU A 8 -21.84 -4.62 -9.27
CA LEU A 8 -22.79 -5.29 -10.17
C LEU A 8 -23.79 -4.31 -10.82
N HIS A 9 -23.88 -3.08 -10.33
CA HIS A 9 -24.72 -2.00 -10.80
C HIS A 9 -23.93 -0.90 -11.54
N GLN A 10 -22.66 -1.15 -11.87
CA GLN A 10 -21.74 -0.22 -12.53
C GLN A 10 -21.37 1.03 -11.72
N ASN A 11 -21.60 1.01 -10.40
CA ASN A 11 -21.12 2.05 -9.51
C ASN A 11 -19.63 1.86 -9.21
N ARG A 12 -18.94 2.98 -9.03
CA ARG A 12 -17.54 2.99 -8.61
C ARG A 12 -17.47 2.78 -7.10
N LYS A 13 -16.42 2.10 -6.64
CA LYS A 13 -16.16 2.00 -5.19
C LYS A 13 -15.89 3.37 -4.58
N ASP A 14 -16.35 3.54 -3.34
CA ASP A 14 -16.17 4.77 -2.57
C ASP A 14 -14.70 5.15 -2.41
N THR A 15 -13.78 4.18 -2.26
CA THR A 15 -12.34 4.46 -2.21
C THR A 15 -11.83 5.24 -3.42
N VAL A 16 -12.34 4.94 -4.62
CA VAL A 16 -11.93 5.64 -5.85
C VAL A 16 -12.53 7.04 -5.87
N VAL A 17 -13.83 7.15 -5.58
CA VAL A 17 -14.54 8.43 -5.56
C VAL A 17 -13.91 9.37 -4.52
N ASN A 18 -13.65 8.87 -3.31
CA ASN A 18 -13.05 9.62 -2.21
C ASN A 18 -11.62 10.07 -2.55
N ALA A 19 -10.81 9.24 -3.19
CA ALA A 19 -9.46 9.64 -3.59
C ALA A 19 -9.48 10.79 -4.61
N GLU A 20 -10.42 10.77 -5.57
CA GLU A 20 -10.56 11.82 -6.59
C GLU A 20 -11.12 13.13 -6.02
N THR A 21 -12.13 13.04 -5.15
CA THR A 21 -12.82 14.23 -4.64
C THR A 21 -12.03 14.90 -3.52
N SER A 22 -11.40 14.13 -2.63
CA SER A 22 -10.57 14.67 -1.54
C SER A 22 -9.16 15.03 -2.00
N GLY A 23 -8.68 14.40 -3.08
CA GLY A 23 -7.32 14.60 -3.59
C GLY A 23 -6.24 13.85 -2.81
N HIS A 24 -6.59 12.91 -1.93
CA HIS A 24 -5.64 12.16 -1.12
C HIS A 24 -6.20 10.82 -0.63
N PHE A 25 -5.30 9.93 -0.19
CA PHE A 25 -5.66 8.67 0.46
C PHE A 25 -4.48 8.13 1.27
N CYS A 26 -4.74 7.25 2.24
CA CYS A 26 -3.71 6.51 2.94
C CYS A 26 -3.62 5.06 2.43
N TRP A 27 -2.39 4.57 2.27
CA TRP A 27 -2.12 3.16 2.02
C TRP A 27 -1.57 2.53 3.30
N ASN A 28 -2.04 1.34 3.64
CA ASN A 28 -1.65 0.62 4.84
C ASN A 28 -1.16 -0.76 4.44
N MET A 29 -0.02 -1.19 4.98
CA MET A 29 0.51 -2.53 4.76
C MET A 29 -0.44 -3.57 5.36
N ALA A 30 -0.89 -4.50 4.51
CA ALA A 30 -1.68 -5.66 4.91
C ALA A 30 -0.75 -6.74 5.48
N THR A 31 -0.85 -6.99 6.78
CA THR A 31 -0.04 -8.00 7.48
C THR A 31 -0.88 -9.21 7.87
N TYR A 32 -0.21 -10.32 8.20
CA TYR A 32 -0.89 -11.54 8.63
C TYR A 32 -1.71 -11.36 9.91
N ALA A 33 -1.26 -10.47 10.81
CA ALA A 33 -2.00 -10.12 12.02
C ALA A 33 -3.31 -9.39 11.69
N LEU A 34 -3.35 -8.62 10.59
CA LEU A 34 -4.52 -7.85 10.14
C LEU A 34 -5.41 -8.58 9.12
N ARG A 35 -5.09 -9.82 8.75
CA ARG A 35 -5.75 -10.52 7.64
C ARG A 35 -7.29 -10.60 7.75
N GLU A 36 -7.81 -10.77 8.96
CA GLU A 36 -9.26 -10.86 9.18
C GLU A 36 -9.93 -9.51 8.95
N ALA A 37 -9.28 -8.42 9.39
CA ALA A 37 -9.74 -7.06 9.16
C ALA A 37 -9.67 -6.69 7.67
N VAL A 38 -8.61 -7.10 6.96
CA VAL A 38 -8.49 -6.92 5.50
C VAL A 38 -9.61 -7.68 4.77
N ASN A 39 -9.97 -8.88 5.23
CA ASN A 39 -11.06 -9.64 4.63
C ASN A 39 -12.43 -9.03 4.95
N ALA A 40 -12.65 -8.59 6.19
CA ALA A 40 -13.90 -7.94 6.61
C ALA A 40 -14.14 -6.62 5.86
N SER A 41 -13.11 -5.79 5.66
CA SER A 41 -13.22 -4.52 4.92
C SER A 41 -13.49 -4.69 3.42
N ALA A 42 -13.54 -5.92 2.90
CA ALA A 42 -13.88 -6.20 1.50
C ALA A 42 -15.39 -6.41 1.28
N GLU A 43 -16.18 -6.43 2.35
CA GLU A 43 -17.64 -6.55 2.30
C GLU A 43 -18.28 -5.37 1.55
N TRP A 44 -19.41 -5.66 0.89
CA TRP A 44 -20.23 -4.64 0.23
C TRP A 44 -21.10 -3.94 1.25
N LEU A 45 -20.66 -2.78 1.70
CA LEU A 45 -21.40 -1.93 2.64
C LEU A 45 -21.98 -0.72 1.91
N THR A 46 -22.94 -0.05 2.56
CA THR A 46 -23.45 1.22 2.06
C THR A 46 -22.43 2.34 2.32
N PRO A 47 -22.39 3.41 1.50
CA PRO A 47 -21.36 4.45 1.60
C PRO A 47 -21.28 5.20 2.94
N ASP A 48 -22.33 5.12 3.76
CA ASP A 48 -22.43 5.73 5.09
C ASP A 48 -21.82 4.86 6.22
N VAL A 49 -21.45 3.61 5.93
CA VAL A 49 -20.88 2.69 6.91
C VAL A 49 -19.36 2.75 6.88
N ASP A 50 -18.77 3.06 8.04
CA ASP A 50 -17.33 3.12 8.24
C ASP A 50 -16.73 1.72 8.40
N GLU A 51 -15.95 1.26 7.41
CA GLU A 51 -15.32 -0.07 7.42
C GLU A 51 -14.37 -0.27 8.61
N PHE A 52 -13.79 0.80 9.17
CA PHE A 52 -12.97 0.70 10.38
C PHE A 52 -13.77 0.12 11.55
N ALA A 53 -15.03 0.54 11.71
CA ALA A 53 -15.89 0.04 12.77
C ALA A 53 -16.23 -1.44 12.57
N VAL A 54 -16.57 -1.83 11.33
CA VAL A 54 -16.88 -3.22 10.96
C VAL A 54 -15.67 -4.13 11.16
N ALA A 55 -14.50 -3.70 10.71
CA ALA A 55 -13.25 -4.43 10.83
C ALA A 55 -12.59 -4.32 12.23
N ARG A 56 -13.20 -3.56 13.16
CA ARG A 56 -12.71 -3.30 14.52
C ARG A 56 -11.29 -2.75 14.56
N LEU A 57 -11.00 -1.80 13.66
CA LEU A 57 -9.71 -1.14 13.53
C LEU A 57 -9.71 0.22 14.23
N GLU A 58 -8.63 0.51 14.94
CA GLU A 58 -8.40 1.85 15.48
C GLU A 58 -7.85 2.78 14.38
N LYS A 59 -8.45 3.97 14.29
CA LYS A 59 -8.00 5.04 13.39
C LYS A 59 -6.81 5.79 13.99
N GLU A 60 -5.85 6.12 13.15
CA GLU A 60 -4.74 7.03 13.45
C GLU A 60 -4.79 8.18 12.44
N PRO A 61 -4.83 9.46 12.88
CA PRO A 61 -4.87 10.58 11.94
C PRO A 61 -3.55 10.66 11.15
N ALA A 62 -3.65 10.86 9.84
CA ALA A 62 -2.49 11.19 9.00
C ALA A 62 -1.96 12.60 9.34
N ARG A 63 -0.68 12.84 9.00
CA ARG A 63 0.03 14.08 9.37
C ARG A 63 -0.13 15.20 8.33
N LEU A 64 -0.14 14.85 7.05
CA LEU A 64 -0.14 15.78 5.92
C LEU A 64 -1.44 15.75 5.11
N VAL A 65 -2.29 14.74 5.31
CA VAL A 65 -3.55 14.57 4.60
C VAL A 65 -4.73 14.36 5.56
N ASP A 66 -5.94 14.73 5.16
CA ASP A 66 -7.15 14.61 5.98
C ASP A 66 -7.81 13.22 5.82
N CYS A 67 -7.04 12.18 6.17
CA CYS A 67 -7.44 10.79 6.06
C CYS A 67 -6.97 10.00 7.30
N SER A 68 -7.72 8.96 7.66
CA SER A 68 -7.32 8.05 8.74
C SER A 68 -6.47 6.90 8.21
N MET A 69 -5.37 6.64 8.89
CA MET A 69 -4.54 5.44 8.76
C MET A 69 -5.02 4.33 9.70
N VAL A 70 -4.63 3.09 9.41
CA VAL A 70 -4.85 1.94 10.30
C VAL A 70 -3.74 1.90 11.34
N LYS A 71 -4.06 2.22 12.59
CA LYS A 71 -3.05 2.36 13.65
C LYS A 71 -2.15 1.13 13.79
N ALA A 72 -2.77 -0.05 13.72
CA ALA A 72 -2.11 -1.34 13.84
C ALA A 72 -1.25 -1.74 12.62
N SER A 73 -1.32 -1.01 11.50
CA SER A 73 -0.46 -1.28 10.34
C SER A 73 0.95 -0.74 10.60
N PRO A 74 2.01 -1.57 10.44
CA PRO A 74 3.37 -1.18 10.77
C PRO A 74 4.01 -0.30 9.69
N ILE A 75 3.46 -0.26 8.47
CA ILE A 75 3.95 0.57 7.37
C ILE A 75 2.75 1.25 6.74
N LYS A 76 2.79 2.58 6.68
CA LYS A 76 1.68 3.41 6.18
C LYS A 76 2.24 4.50 5.28
N PHE A 77 1.56 4.77 4.18
CA PHE A 77 1.90 5.87 3.26
C PHE A 77 0.75 6.85 3.18
N GLU A 78 1.09 8.13 3.32
CA GLU A 78 0.18 9.21 2.97
C GLU A 78 0.39 9.55 1.49
N CYS A 79 -0.69 9.49 0.71
CA CYS A 79 -0.63 9.70 -0.73
C CYS A 79 -1.46 10.92 -1.12
N GLN A 80 -0.87 11.80 -1.94
CA GLN A 80 -1.61 12.77 -2.71
C GLN A 80 -2.12 12.10 -3.99
N TYR A 81 -3.41 12.26 -4.31
CA TYR A 81 -3.98 11.79 -5.56
C TYR A 81 -3.28 12.47 -6.74
N HIS A 82 -2.99 11.68 -7.78
CA HIS A 82 -2.39 12.19 -9.01
C HIS A 82 -3.34 12.04 -10.20
N SER A 83 -3.78 10.80 -10.48
CA SER A 83 -4.66 10.52 -11.61
C SER A 83 -5.35 9.17 -11.49
N THR A 84 -6.43 8.99 -12.25
CA THR A 84 -7.13 7.72 -12.42
C THR A 84 -7.12 7.34 -13.90
N LEU A 85 -6.67 6.12 -14.21
CA LEU A 85 -6.85 5.51 -15.52
C LEU A 85 -8.02 4.52 -15.47
N ARG A 86 -9.05 4.75 -16.26
CA ARG A 86 -10.17 3.84 -16.41
C ARG A 86 -9.96 2.89 -17.58
N LEU A 87 -9.92 1.60 -17.29
CA LEU A 87 -9.81 0.54 -18.29
C LEU A 87 -11.20 -0.05 -18.57
N PRO A 88 -11.63 -0.16 -19.85
CA PRO A 88 -12.86 -0.84 -20.20
C PRO A 88 -12.76 -2.34 -19.92
N GLY A 89 -13.83 -2.93 -19.40
CA GLY A 89 -13.96 -4.36 -19.12
C GLY A 89 -15.19 -4.97 -19.78
N THR A 90 -15.34 -6.28 -19.64
CA THR A 90 -16.51 -7.03 -20.09
C THR A 90 -17.42 -7.30 -18.88
N PRO A 91 -18.76 -7.21 -19.02
CA PRO A 91 -19.68 -7.55 -17.94
C PRO A 91 -19.40 -8.91 -17.30
N PRO A 92 -19.68 -9.10 -15.99
CA PRO A 92 -20.50 -8.23 -15.14
C PRO A 92 -19.76 -7.02 -14.54
N MET A 93 -18.42 -7.03 -14.52
CA MET A 93 -17.61 -5.95 -13.95
C MET A 93 -17.13 -5.04 -15.09
N GLY A 94 -17.89 -3.97 -15.34
CA GLY A 94 -17.82 -3.19 -16.57
C GLY A 94 -16.53 -2.41 -16.80
N THR A 95 -15.75 -2.11 -15.77
CA THR A 95 -14.46 -1.39 -15.87
C THR A 95 -13.55 -1.67 -14.68
N ALA A 96 -12.25 -1.40 -14.84
CA ALA A 96 -11.27 -1.30 -13.75
C ALA A 96 -10.68 0.11 -13.69
N ASP A 97 -10.78 0.76 -12.53
CA ASP A 97 -10.12 2.04 -12.25
C ASP A 97 -8.75 1.78 -11.62
N ILE A 98 -7.70 2.37 -12.18
CA ILE A 98 -6.34 2.36 -11.64
C ILE A 98 -6.04 3.74 -11.08
N VAL A 99 -5.94 3.84 -9.76
CA VAL A 99 -5.66 5.10 -9.06
C VAL A 99 -4.17 5.21 -8.75
N ILE A 100 -3.57 6.30 -9.22
CA ILE A 100 -2.17 6.65 -9.02
C ILE A 100 -2.10 7.80 -8.03
N GLY A 101 -1.23 7.65 -7.03
CA GLY A 101 -0.96 8.68 -6.04
C GLY A 101 0.53 8.82 -5.79
N ARG A 102 0.95 10.03 -5.46
CA ARG A 102 2.30 10.37 -5.04
C ARG A 102 2.42 10.18 -3.54
N VAL A 103 3.37 9.37 -3.10
CA VAL A 103 3.69 9.24 -1.67
C VAL A 103 4.34 10.54 -1.18
N ILE A 104 3.75 11.14 -0.15
CA ILE A 104 4.22 12.41 0.44
C ILE A 104 4.65 12.27 1.91
N ALA A 105 4.25 11.19 2.58
CA ALA A 105 4.84 10.77 3.85
C ALA A 105 4.85 9.24 3.98
N VAL A 106 5.83 8.74 4.73
CA VAL A 106 6.02 7.33 5.04
C VAL A 106 6.14 7.19 6.55
N HIS A 107 5.37 6.26 7.12
CA HIS A 107 5.42 5.89 8.53
C HIS A 107 5.81 4.43 8.61
N ILE A 108 6.90 4.14 9.33
CA ILE A 108 7.37 2.77 9.55
C ILE A 108 7.57 2.58 11.05
N ALA A 109 6.99 1.53 11.62
CA ALA A 109 7.17 1.20 13.02
C ALA A 109 8.59 0.65 13.26
N GLU A 110 9.29 1.15 14.27
CA GLU A 110 10.64 0.69 14.64
C GLU A 110 10.71 -0.82 14.89
N ALA A 111 9.62 -1.42 15.37
CA ALA A 111 9.53 -2.85 15.63
C ALA A 111 9.70 -3.73 14.38
N VAL A 112 9.51 -3.18 13.17
CA VAL A 112 9.69 -3.91 11.91
C VAL A 112 10.96 -3.50 11.16
N LEU A 113 11.84 -2.73 11.80
CA LEU A 113 13.16 -2.40 11.26
C LEU A 113 14.24 -3.33 11.82
N THR A 114 15.23 -3.60 10.98
CA THR A 114 16.49 -4.26 11.32
C THR A 114 17.59 -3.48 10.62
N ASP A 115 18.52 -2.90 11.37
CA ASP A 115 19.63 -2.08 10.86
C ASP A 115 19.18 -0.93 9.94
N GLY A 116 18.05 -0.30 10.29
CA GLY A 116 17.47 0.81 9.50
C GLY A 116 16.75 0.38 8.22
N MET A 117 16.67 -0.92 7.93
CA MET A 117 15.95 -1.49 6.79
C MET A 117 14.67 -2.19 7.22
N VAL A 118 13.69 -2.25 6.33
CA VAL A 118 12.43 -2.97 6.58
C VAL A 118 12.68 -4.47 6.58
N ASP A 119 12.39 -5.09 7.72
CA ASP A 119 12.48 -6.54 7.91
C ASP A 119 11.13 -7.19 7.60
N LEU A 120 10.99 -7.74 6.38
CA LEU A 120 9.75 -8.40 5.96
C LEU A 120 9.42 -9.64 6.78
N GLY A 121 10.39 -10.28 7.43
CA GLY A 121 10.18 -11.39 8.35
C GLY A 121 9.43 -10.95 9.62
N LYS A 122 9.64 -9.69 10.06
CA LYS A 122 8.89 -9.04 11.15
C LYS A 122 7.56 -8.44 10.68
N VAL A 123 7.51 -7.82 9.49
CA VAL A 123 6.27 -7.23 8.93
C VAL A 123 5.21 -8.31 8.66
N GLN A 124 5.65 -9.45 8.11
CA GLN A 124 4.81 -10.56 7.68
C GLN A 124 3.63 -10.13 6.79
N PRO A 125 3.91 -9.47 5.64
CA PRO A 125 2.85 -9.06 4.73
C PRO A 125 2.09 -10.26 4.17
N ILE A 126 0.83 -10.02 3.79
CA ILE A 126 0.04 -11.00 3.04
C ILE A 126 0.00 -10.64 1.56
N ALA A 127 0.07 -11.66 0.70
CA ALA A 127 -0.09 -11.52 -0.73
C ALA A 127 -1.36 -12.27 -1.19
N ARG A 128 -2.18 -11.65 -2.05
CA ARG A 128 -3.30 -12.34 -2.70
C ARG A 128 -2.74 -13.15 -3.87
N CYS A 129 -2.94 -14.46 -3.85
CA CYS A 129 -2.38 -15.39 -4.85
C CYS A 129 -3.37 -15.77 -5.96
N GLY A 130 -4.63 -15.35 -5.85
CA GLY A 130 -5.72 -15.70 -6.76
C GLY A 130 -6.89 -16.32 -6.01
N TYR A 131 -8.09 -16.27 -6.59
CA TYR A 131 -9.33 -16.73 -5.94
C TYR A 131 -9.40 -16.21 -4.51
N HIS A 132 -9.57 -17.07 -3.49
CA HIS A 132 -9.54 -16.72 -2.06
C HIS A 132 -8.22 -17.10 -1.37
N GLN A 133 -7.17 -17.40 -2.14
CA GLN A 133 -5.89 -17.84 -1.62
C GLN A 133 -4.99 -16.65 -1.28
N TYR A 134 -4.35 -16.76 -0.12
CA TYR A 134 -3.37 -15.81 0.36
C TYR A 134 -2.09 -16.53 0.78
N ALA A 135 -0.96 -15.90 0.52
CA ALA A 135 0.33 -16.29 1.10
C ALA A 135 0.67 -15.34 2.24
N ARG A 136 1.25 -15.90 3.31
CA ARG A 136 1.95 -15.15 4.34
C ARG A 136 3.43 -15.15 3.99
N ILE A 137 4.03 -13.97 3.90
CA ILE A 137 5.47 -13.85 3.76
C ILE A 137 6.08 -13.96 5.16
N THR A 138 7.01 -14.89 5.34
CA THR A 138 7.77 -15.11 6.58
C THR A 138 9.26 -15.02 6.29
N GLY A 139 10.09 -14.88 7.32
CA GLY A 139 11.55 -14.91 7.17
C GLY A 139 12.06 -16.18 6.48
N GLU A 140 11.42 -17.32 6.73
CA GLU A 140 11.76 -18.62 6.10
C GLU A 140 11.42 -18.67 4.60
N SER A 141 10.44 -17.88 4.15
CA SER A 141 10.04 -17.82 2.73
C SER A 141 10.85 -16.82 1.91
N LEU A 142 11.66 -15.99 2.57
CA LEU A 142 12.49 -14.99 1.93
C LEU A 142 13.83 -15.60 1.52
N PHE A 143 14.31 -15.22 0.34
CA PHE A 143 15.63 -15.56 -0.17
C PHE A 143 16.17 -14.37 -0.96
N GLU A 144 17.49 -14.22 -0.96
CA GLU A 144 18.14 -13.11 -1.64
C GLU A 144 18.50 -13.48 -3.08
N MET A 145 18.24 -12.55 -3.99
CA MET A 145 18.68 -12.64 -5.37
C MET A 145 19.35 -11.31 -5.73
N VAL A 146 20.66 -11.26 -5.56
CA VAL A 146 21.46 -10.09 -5.94
C VAL A 146 21.82 -10.19 -7.42
N ILE A 147 21.57 -9.12 -8.18
CA ILE A 147 21.91 -9.07 -9.60
C ILE A 147 23.44 -9.19 -9.73
N PRO A 148 23.96 -10.19 -10.48
CA PRO A 148 25.39 -10.30 -10.70
C PRO A 148 25.86 -9.23 -11.69
N GLY A 149 27.01 -8.60 -11.43
CA GLY A 149 27.62 -7.65 -12.37
C GLY A 149 28.10 -6.35 -11.71
N ASP A 150 27.87 -5.24 -12.39
CA ASP A 150 28.33 -3.92 -11.95
C ASP A 150 27.54 -3.47 -10.70
N PRO A 151 28.20 -3.16 -9.56
CA PRO A 151 27.54 -2.66 -8.35
C PRO A 151 26.66 -1.42 -8.57
N LYS A 152 26.91 -0.63 -9.62
CA LYS A 152 26.03 0.49 -9.99
C LYS A 152 24.59 0.07 -10.29
N GLN A 153 24.37 -1.19 -10.66
CA GLN A 153 23.04 -1.77 -10.91
C GLN A 153 22.25 -1.98 -9.61
N LEU A 154 22.90 -1.94 -8.44
CA LEU A 154 22.27 -2.15 -7.14
C LEU A 154 21.71 -0.85 -6.54
N VAL A 155 22.11 0.31 -7.08
CA VAL A 155 21.64 1.63 -6.63
C VAL A 155 20.11 1.69 -6.66
N GLY A 156 19.52 2.05 -5.52
CA GLY A 156 18.06 2.18 -5.37
C GLY A 156 17.32 0.86 -5.08
N LEU A 157 17.95 -0.30 -5.24
CA LEU A 157 17.36 -1.61 -4.90
C LEU A 157 17.64 -2.03 -3.45
N GLU A 158 18.69 -1.47 -2.85
CA GLU A 158 19.15 -1.76 -1.50
C GLU A 158 18.23 -1.23 -0.38
N GLY A 159 17.27 -0.36 -0.70
CA GLY A 159 16.34 0.20 0.30
C GLY A 159 16.98 1.10 1.37
N SER A 160 18.29 1.37 1.28
CA SER A 160 19.03 2.21 2.21
C SER A 160 18.74 3.69 1.97
N ALA A 161 18.04 4.32 2.91
CA ALA A 161 17.76 5.75 2.85
C ALA A 161 19.04 6.61 2.98
N SER A 162 20.07 6.14 3.68
CA SER A 162 21.38 6.81 3.76
C SER A 162 22.15 6.67 2.44
N GLY A 163 22.24 5.46 1.88
CA GLY A 163 22.94 5.21 0.62
C GLY A 163 22.40 6.05 -0.53
N ASN A 164 21.07 6.14 -0.64
CA ASN A 164 20.41 6.99 -1.64
C ASN A 164 20.71 8.49 -1.48
N ARG A 165 20.86 8.99 -0.24
CA ARG A 165 21.20 10.41 0.01
C ARG A 165 22.64 10.72 -0.36
N GLU A 166 23.57 9.81 -0.07
CA GLU A 166 24.98 9.95 -0.43
C GLU A 166 25.19 9.99 -1.95
N LEU A 167 24.45 9.16 -2.70
CA LEU A 167 24.47 9.15 -4.16
C LEU A 167 23.85 10.42 -4.77
N GLY A 168 22.75 10.92 -4.20
CA GLY A 168 22.15 12.19 -4.62
C GLY A 168 23.09 13.38 -4.43
N ALA A 169 23.81 13.42 -3.31
CA ALA A 169 24.80 14.48 -3.03
C ALA A 169 26.04 14.41 -3.95
N ALA A 170 26.41 13.21 -4.44
CA ALA A 170 27.52 13.04 -5.37
C ALA A 170 27.19 13.44 -6.82
N GLY A 171 25.91 13.48 -7.20
CA GLY A 171 25.45 13.82 -8.56
C GLY A 171 25.17 15.30 -8.81
N GLU A 172 25.19 16.15 -7.78
CA GLU A 172 24.98 17.61 -7.90
C GLU A 172 26.28 18.39 -8.20
N GLY A 173 27.39 17.69 -8.46
CA GLY A 173 28.72 18.24 -8.68
C GLY A 173 29.25 18.18 -10.12
N GLU A 174 28.40 17.94 -11.12
CA GLU A 174 28.78 17.91 -12.55
C GLU A 174 27.91 18.83 -13.42
#